data_AF-A0A8T4DDN9-F1
#
_entry.id   AF-A0A8T4DDN9-F1
#
_cell.length_a   1.000
_cell.length_b   1.000
_cell.length_c   1.000
_cell.angle_alpha   90.00
_cell.angle_beta   90.00
_cell.angle_gamma   90.00
#
_symmetry.space_group_name_H-M   'P 1'
#
loop_
_entity.id
_entity.type
_entity.pdbx_description
1 polymer ?
#
loop_
_entity_poly.entity_id
_entity_poly.type
_entity_poly.pdbx_seq_one_letter_code
_entity_poly.pdbx_strand_id
1 'polypeptide(L)'
;MSEEKEVSEIFLKTVDEFCEDSDAIFNEFDVIHEAYKKGEGTMDALREFQLNRASIFCLIDAFFHKEVEFEDKLEKAGLAKKKLDKIREFKKRFADLADEIDLYVLKEIGVGRW
;
A
#
# COMPACT_ATOMS: atom_id res chain seq x y z
N MET A 1 -9.24 -26.49 -18.91
CA MET A 1 -9.47 -25.30 -18.06
C MET A 1 -8.57 -25.41 -16.87
N SER A 2 -7.69 -24.43 -16.70
CA SER A 2 -7.07 -23.93 -15.45
C SER A 2 -5.90 -23.05 -15.90
N GLU A 3 -6.19 -21.84 -16.38
CA GLU A 3 -5.17 -20.79 -16.38
C GLU A 3 -4.96 -20.41 -14.92
N GLU A 4 -4.03 -21.09 -14.25
CA GLU A 4 -3.37 -20.52 -13.08
C GLU A 4 -2.79 -19.19 -13.55
N LYS A 5 -3.43 -18.07 -13.18
CA LYS A 5 -2.83 -16.76 -13.39
C LYS A 5 -1.56 -16.72 -12.55
N GLU A 6 -0.44 -17.02 -13.20
CA GLU A 6 0.90 -16.86 -12.65
C GLU A 6 0.98 -15.46 -12.05
N VAL A 7 1.34 -15.37 -10.76
CA VAL A 7 1.53 -14.09 -10.11
C VAL A 7 2.71 -13.40 -10.77
N SER A 8 2.50 -12.18 -11.27
CA SER A 8 3.53 -11.45 -12.00
C SER A 8 4.81 -11.28 -11.17
N GLU A 9 5.97 -11.51 -11.78
CA GLU A 9 7.29 -11.28 -11.17
C GLU A 9 7.44 -9.86 -10.61
N ILE A 10 6.81 -8.88 -11.26
CA ILE A 10 6.82 -7.48 -10.81
C ILE A 10 6.16 -7.35 -9.43
N PHE A 11 5.02 -8.03 -9.23
CA PHE A 11 4.32 -8.02 -7.95
C PHE A 11 5.18 -8.62 -6.84
N LEU A 12 5.80 -9.78 -7.11
CA LEU A 12 6.67 -10.46 -6.15
C LEU A 12 7.86 -9.57 -5.78
N LYS A 13 8.49 -8.93 -6.77
CA LYS A 13 9.60 -8.00 -6.55
C LYS A 13 9.18 -6.81 -5.70
N THR A 14 8.01 -6.22 -5.95
CA THR A 14 7.52 -5.07 -5.16
C THR A 14 7.17 -5.47 -3.73
N VAL A 15 6.63 -6.68 -3.50
CA VAL A 15 6.42 -7.22 -2.14
C VAL A 15 7.76 -7.42 -1.43
N ASP A 16 8.77 -7.88 -2.15
CA ASP A 16 10.11 -8.09 -1.60
C ASP A 16 10.75 -6.77 -1.21
N GLU A 17 10.71 -5.78 -2.11
CA GLU A 17 11.16 -4.40 -1.84
C GLU A 17 10.42 -3.79 -0.64
N PHE A 18 9.09 -3.96 -0.55
CA PHE A 18 8.31 -3.51 0.61
C PHE A 18 8.80 -4.15 1.92
N CYS A 19 9.12 -5.44 1.90
CA CYS A 19 9.58 -6.14 3.09
C CYS A 19 11.02 -5.75 3.47
N GLU A 20 11.90 -5.56 2.49
CA GLU A 20 13.29 -5.15 2.67
C GLU A 20 13.37 -3.73 3.26
N ASP A 21 12.58 -2.80 2.73
CA ASP A 21 12.53 -1.40 3.16
C ASP A 21 11.48 -1.15 4.27
N SER A 22 10.93 -2.20 4.87
CA SER A 22 9.76 -2.08 5.74
C SER A 22 9.95 -1.10 6.90
N ASP A 23 11.11 -1.06 7.55
CA ASP A 23 11.35 -0.11 8.64
C ASP A 23 11.29 1.35 8.17
N ALA A 24 11.84 1.66 6.99
CA ALA A 24 11.77 2.99 6.41
C ALA A 24 10.32 3.37 6.04
N ILE A 25 9.62 2.44 5.36
CA ILE A 25 8.23 2.64 4.95
C ILE A 25 7.31 2.86 6.16
N PHE A 26 7.48 2.07 7.23
CA PHE A 26 6.71 2.23 8.47
C PHE A 26 6.99 3.57 9.14
N ASN A 27 8.25 4.01 9.19
CA ASN A 27 8.60 5.31 9.76
C ASN A 27 8.00 6.47 8.95
N GLU A 28 8.03 6.41 7.62
CA GLU A 28 7.40 7.40 6.75
C GLU A 28 5.88 7.45 7.00
N PHE A 29 5.21 6.30 7.08
CA PHE A 29 3.78 6.23 7.37
C PHE A 29 3.40 6.59 8.81
N ASP A 30 4.27 6.37 9.78
CA ASP A 30 4.07 6.85 11.15
C ASP A 30 3.99 8.37 11.21
N VAL A 31 4.85 9.06 10.45
CA VAL A 31 4.80 10.53 10.34
C VAL A 31 3.47 10.98 9.73
N ILE A 32 3.03 10.35 8.64
CA ILE A 32 1.74 10.64 7.98
C ILE A 32 0.57 10.38 8.95
N HIS A 33 0.61 9.25 9.65
CA HIS A 33 -0.43 8.84 10.58
C HIS A 33 -0.54 9.77 11.79
N GLU A 34 0.58 10.23 12.34
CA GLU A 34 0.58 11.19 13.43
C GLU A 34 0.09 12.58 12.99
N ALA A 35 0.38 13.00 11.76
CA ALA A 35 -0.23 14.21 11.18
C ALA A 35 -1.75 14.06 11.05
N TYR A 36 -2.21 12.94 10.49
CA TYR A 36 -3.64 12.62 10.36
C TYR A 36 -4.37 12.69 11.71
N LYS A 37 -3.82 12.06 12.77
CA LYS A 37 -4.42 12.08 14.11
C LYS A 37 -4.53 13.48 14.72
N LYS A 38 -3.65 14.40 14.32
CA LYS A 38 -3.71 15.81 14.75
C LYS A 38 -4.67 16.65 13.92
N GLY A 39 -5.29 16.07 12.88
CA GLY A 39 -6.11 16.79 11.91
C GLY A 39 -5.28 17.64 10.95
N GLU A 40 -3.99 17.33 10.79
CA GLU A 40 -3.11 18.00 9.83
C GLU A 40 -3.26 17.36 8.44
N GLY A 41 -2.94 18.12 7.39
CA GLY A 41 -3.07 17.63 6.01
C GLY A 41 -2.03 16.55 5.68
N THR A 42 -2.49 15.43 5.13
CA THR A 42 -1.67 14.26 4.76
C THR A 42 -1.24 14.26 3.29
N MET A 43 -1.94 15.02 2.45
CA MET A 43 -1.88 14.95 0.99
C MET A 43 -0.47 15.17 0.41
N ASP A 44 0.26 16.18 0.91
CA ASP A 44 1.60 16.48 0.41
C ASP A 44 2.60 15.39 0.81
N ALA A 45 2.44 14.79 1.99
CA ALA A 45 3.29 13.70 2.46
C ALA A 45 3.00 12.38 1.71
N LEU A 46 1.73 12.10 1.42
CA LEU A 46 1.33 10.98 0.55
C LEU A 46 1.89 11.17 -0.86
N ARG A 47 1.86 12.40 -1.39
CA ARG A 47 2.45 12.75 -2.67
C ARG A 47 3.96 12.54 -2.70
N GLU A 48 4.66 13.04 -1.70
CA GLU A 48 6.11 12.86 -1.58
C GLU A 48 6.49 11.39 -1.50
N PHE A 49 5.75 10.60 -0.71
CA PHE A 49 5.93 9.15 -0.65
C PHE A 49 5.73 8.49 -2.03
N GLN A 50 4.64 8.82 -2.74
CA GLN A 50 4.38 8.25 -4.07
C GLN A 50 5.48 8.63 -5.07
N LEU A 51 5.96 9.88 -5.07
CA LEU A 51 7.02 10.32 -5.98
C LEU A 51 8.33 9.55 -5.75
N ASN A 52 8.64 9.24 -4.50
CA ASN A 52 9.86 8.51 -4.13
C ASN A 52 9.71 7.00 -4.30
N ARG A 53 8.51 6.44 -4.08
CA ARG A 53 8.27 5.00 -3.97
C ARG A 53 6.98 4.57 -4.70
N ALA A 54 6.83 4.96 -5.96
CA ALA A 54 5.58 4.77 -6.72
C ALA A 54 5.04 3.32 -6.72
N SER A 55 5.90 2.32 -6.96
CA SER A 55 5.47 0.91 -6.97
C SER A 55 4.99 0.43 -5.60
N ILE A 56 5.65 0.88 -4.53
CA ILE A 56 5.26 0.56 -3.15
C ILE A 56 3.96 1.26 -2.79
N PHE A 57 3.78 2.51 -3.24
CA PHE A 57 2.52 3.22 -3.04
C PHE A 57 1.36 2.50 -3.72
N CYS A 58 1.52 2.06 -4.98
CA CYS A 58 0.52 1.25 -5.68
C CYS A 58 0.22 -0.07 -4.95
N LEU A 59 1.23 -0.68 -4.32
CA LEU A 59 1.05 -1.88 -3.51
C LEU A 59 0.24 -1.58 -2.25
N ILE A 60 0.54 -0.47 -1.55
CA ILE A 60 -0.19 -0.02 -0.36
C ILE A 60 -1.64 0.34 -0.68
N ASP A 61 -1.88 1.07 -1.76
CA ASP A 61 -3.24 1.36 -2.26
C ASP A 61 -4.04 0.06 -2.47
N ALA A 62 -3.42 -0.95 -3.08
CA ALA A 62 -4.04 -2.25 -3.27
C ALA A 62 -4.34 -2.99 -1.95
N PHE A 63 -3.58 -2.75 -0.87
CA PHE A 63 -3.85 -3.34 0.44
C PHE A 63 -5.21 -2.94 1.00
N PHE A 64 -5.61 -1.68 0.76
CA PHE A 64 -6.82 -1.08 1.34
C PHE A 64 -8.00 -1.10 0.37
N HIS A 65 -7.79 -0.86 -0.93
CA HIS A 65 -8.88 -0.66 -1.89
C HIS A 65 -9.16 -1.85 -2.79
N LYS A 66 -8.29 -2.87 -2.77
CA LYS A 66 -8.46 -4.11 -3.55
C LYS A 66 -8.25 -5.34 -2.68
N GLU A 67 -8.62 -5.26 -1.40
CA GLU A 67 -8.30 -6.27 -0.39
C GLU A 67 -8.61 -7.71 -0.84
N VAL A 68 -9.80 -7.97 -1.41
CA VAL A 68 -10.17 -9.30 -1.90
C VAL A 68 -9.25 -9.79 -3.02
N GLU A 69 -9.01 -8.96 -4.04
CA GLU A 69 -8.11 -9.32 -5.15
C GLU A 69 -6.65 -9.46 -4.67
N PHE A 70 -6.27 -8.67 -3.68
CA PHE A 70 -4.93 -8.65 -3.12
C PHE A 70 -4.66 -9.88 -2.25
N GLU A 71 -5.56 -10.25 -1.34
CA GLU A 71 -5.42 -11.48 -0.52
C GLU A 71 -5.40 -12.72 -1.42
N ASP A 72 -6.25 -12.78 -2.46
CA ASP A 72 -6.21 -13.83 -3.49
C ASP A 72 -4.83 -13.92 -4.19
N LYS A 73 -4.21 -12.77 -4.48
CA LYS A 73 -2.87 -12.73 -5.09
C LYS A 73 -1.79 -13.18 -4.10
N LEU A 74 -1.90 -12.80 -2.83
CA LEU A 74 -0.97 -13.23 -1.79
C LEU A 74 -1.02 -14.75 -1.58
N GLU A 75 -2.21 -15.35 -1.60
CA GLU A 75 -2.40 -16.80 -1.49
C GLU A 75 -1.76 -17.51 -2.69
N LYS A 76 -2.06 -17.06 -3.91
CA LYS A 76 -1.48 -17.62 -5.14
C LYS A 76 0.04 -17.44 -5.24
N ALA A 77 0.57 -16.36 -4.67
CA ALA A 77 2.00 -16.08 -4.66
C ALA A 77 2.80 -17.02 -3.76
N GLY A 78 2.15 -17.77 -2.86
CA GLY A 78 2.84 -18.70 -1.96
C GLY A 78 3.90 -18.02 -1.08
N LEU A 79 3.65 -16.77 -0.67
CA LEU A 79 4.63 -15.97 0.05
C LEU A 79 4.98 -16.58 1.41
N ALA A 80 6.24 -16.39 1.81
CA ALA A 80 6.70 -16.78 3.14
C ALA A 80 5.89 -16.05 4.22
N LYS A 81 5.53 -16.76 5.30
CA LYS A 81 4.75 -16.23 6.43
C LYS A 81 5.28 -14.88 6.95
N LYS A 82 6.59 -14.70 7.01
CA LYS A 82 7.22 -13.44 7.44
C LYS A 82 6.79 -12.23 6.59
N LYS A 83 6.69 -12.39 5.27
CA LYS A 83 6.28 -11.32 4.33
C LYS A 83 4.79 -11.00 4.53
N LEU A 84 3.96 -12.03 4.64
CA LEU A 84 2.52 -11.89 4.91
C LEU A 84 2.25 -11.19 6.25
N ASP A 85 2.96 -11.59 7.30
CA ASP A 85 2.82 -10.99 8.63
C ASP A 85 3.21 -9.50 8.59
N LYS A 86 4.24 -9.11 7.83
CA LYS A 86 4.65 -7.72 7.68
C LYS A 86 3.61 -6.86 6.93
N ILE A 87 3.01 -7.41 5.87
CA ILE A 87 1.92 -6.74 5.14
C ILE A 87 0.70 -6.56 6.05
N ARG A 88 0.32 -7.59 6.80
CA ARG A 88 -0.80 -7.54 7.75
C ARG A 88 -0.56 -6.57 8.90
N GLU A 89 0.67 -6.50 9.39
CA GLU A 89 1.11 -5.53 10.39
C GLU A 89 0.88 -4.10 9.88
N PHE A 90 1.33 -3.81 8.65
CA PHE A 90 1.14 -2.50 8.02
C PHE A 90 -0.34 -2.15 7.86
N LYS A 91 -1.14 -3.06 7.27
CA LYS A 91 -2.59 -2.89 7.10
C LYS A 91 -3.28 -2.54 8.41
N LYS A 92 -2.98 -3.29 9.47
CA LYS A 92 -3.58 -3.08 10.79
C LYS A 92 -3.16 -1.76 11.41
N ARG A 93 -1.89 -1.38 11.28
CA ARG A 93 -1.32 -0.19 11.93
C ARG A 93 -1.82 1.11 11.30
N PHE A 94 -2.03 1.11 10.00
CA PHE A 94 -2.36 2.30 9.21
C PHE A 94 -3.76 2.23 8.59
N ALA A 95 -4.65 1.38 9.12
CA ALA A 95 -6.02 1.24 8.64
C ALA A 95 -6.78 2.58 8.62
N ASP A 96 -6.52 3.45 9.60
CA ASP A 96 -7.17 4.76 9.71
C ASP A 96 -6.77 5.72 8.56
N LEU A 97 -5.69 5.43 7.84
CA LEU A 97 -5.25 6.21 6.67
C LEU A 97 -5.90 5.75 5.35
N ALA A 98 -6.71 4.68 5.35
CA ALA A 98 -7.30 4.15 4.11
C ALA A 98 -8.08 5.22 3.33
N ASP A 99 -8.97 5.96 4.01
CA ASP A 99 -9.77 7.02 3.39
C ASP A 99 -8.89 8.16 2.83
N GLU A 100 -7.80 8.52 3.52
CA GLU A 100 -6.87 9.56 3.04
C GLU A 100 -6.11 9.12 1.79
N ILE A 101 -5.73 7.84 1.73
CA ILE A 101 -5.08 7.25 0.55
C ILE A 101 -6.07 7.19 -0.62
N ASP A 102 -7.33 6.81 -0.39
CA ASP A 102 -8.38 6.81 -1.43
C ASP A 102 -8.61 8.21 -1.99
N LEU A 103 -8.81 9.19 -1.10
CA LEU A 103 -9.00 10.59 -1.48
C LEU A 103 -7.81 11.12 -2.29
N TYR A 104 -6.59 10.74 -1.90
CA TYR A 104 -5.38 11.11 -2.64
C TYR A 104 -5.38 10.50 -4.05
N VAL A 105 -5.63 9.19 -4.17
CA VAL A 105 -5.68 8.49 -5.46
C VAL A 105 -6.77 9.05 -6.37
N LEU A 106 -7.97 9.32 -5.83
CA LEU A 106 -9.07 9.95 -6.56
C LEU A 106 -8.72 11.35 -7.08
N LYS A 107 -7.98 12.13 -6.27
CA LYS A 107 -7.49 13.46 -6.65
C LYS A 107 -6.46 13.39 -7.77
N GLU A 108 -5.51 12.45 -7.69
CA GLU A 108 -4.47 12.26 -8.72
C GLU A 108 -5.05 11.71 -10.05
N ILE A 109 -6.04 10.83 -10.00
CA ILE A 109 -6.74 10.29 -11.20
C ILE A 109 -7.63 11.36 -11.86
N GLY A 110 -7.88 12.49 -11.20
CA GLY A 110 -8.60 13.63 -11.77
C GLY A 110 -10.12 13.60 -11.59
N VAL A 111 -10.63 12.92 -10.55
CA VAL A 111 -12.04 13.04 -10.13
C VAL A 111 -12.30 14.40 -9.44
N GLY A 112 -11.26 15.21 -9.21
CA GLY A 112 -11.32 16.57 -8.67
C GLY A 112 -11.57 17.69 -9.70
N ARG A 113 -12.19 17.41 -10.86
CA ARG A 113 -12.80 18.47 -11.70
C ARG A 113 -14.30 18.53 -11.43
N TRP A 114 -14.68 19.27 -10.39
CA TRP A 114 -16.00 19.87 -10.25
C TRP A 114 -15.85 21.31 -9.81
#